data_AF-A0A2U4F609-F1
#
_entry.id   AF-A0A2U4F609-F1
#
_cell.length_a   1.000
_cell.length_b   1.000
_cell.length_c   1.000
_cell.angle_alpha   90.00
_cell.angle_beta   90.00
_cell.angle_gamma   90.00
#
_symmetry.space_group_name_H-M   'P 1'
#
loop_
_entity.id
_entity.type
_entity.pdbx_description
1 polymer ?
#
loop_
_entity_poly.entity_id
_entity_poly.type
_entity_poly.pdbx_seq_one_letter_code
_entity_poly.pdbx_strand_id
1 'polypeptide(L)'
;MIENNISEIAKKIEIESKKLDKKIKDIEKIKSSITKDLKKNVKELKTNQLKKLQEEKKNITEKVKEMKHNLLSAKEANASQDENKKNTKIENNSNKKPIDKTAKKIMNMMALYNKNANKKLIEILQTVKDEDLKKETNAYFKSIHGTFMHIIQCDMYFFKEYRKYSNKKKIENENILNYLNEDFTFNISINEDLKSLIDIRTKLDDVIIAIVNSIDDFNISEKVIVPNAVIKKPRYHLIMHELNHDTHHRGEISVMLDQMGYKNDYSNLMTIV
;
A
#
# COMPACT_ATOMS: atom_id res chain seq x y z
N MET A 1 -13.49 76.59 -11.12
CA MET A 1 -13.99 75.27 -11.59
C MET A 1 -13.06 74.13 -11.20
N ILE A 2 -11.75 74.22 -11.46
CA ILE A 2 -10.77 73.15 -11.17
C ILE A 2 -10.63 72.88 -9.66
N GLU A 3 -10.54 73.92 -8.82
CA GLU A 3 -10.39 73.76 -7.36
C GLU A 3 -11.58 73.05 -6.69
N ASN A 4 -12.80 73.31 -7.15
CA ASN A 4 -14.00 72.63 -6.64
C ASN A 4 -13.99 71.13 -6.97
N ASN A 5 -13.55 70.77 -8.18
CA ASN A 5 -13.42 69.36 -8.59
C ASN A 5 -12.33 68.64 -7.77
N ILE A 6 -11.21 69.30 -7.49
CA ILE A 6 -10.14 68.75 -6.63
C ILE A 6 -10.66 68.51 -5.21
N SER A 7 -11.42 69.47 -4.65
CA SER A 7 -12.02 69.33 -3.32
C SER A 7 -13.02 68.16 -3.24
N GLU A 8 -13.83 67.96 -4.28
CA GLU A 8 -14.79 66.86 -4.32
C GLU A 8 -14.13 65.49 -4.43
N ILE A 9 -13.06 65.38 -5.23
CA ILE A 9 -12.25 64.17 -5.36
C ILE A 9 -11.54 63.85 -4.02
N ALA A 10 -10.97 64.85 -3.36
CA ALA A 10 -10.33 64.67 -2.06
C ALA A 10 -11.30 64.11 -1.00
N LYS A 11 -12.55 64.62 -0.96
CA LYS A 11 -13.61 64.09 -0.08
C LYS A 11 -13.97 62.64 -0.41
N LYS A 12 -14.06 62.27 -1.69
CA LYS A 12 -14.34 60.88 -2.11
C LYS A 12 -13.20 59.93 -1.71
N ILE A 13 -11.95 60.35 -1.87
CA ILE A 13 -10.77 59.59 -1.43
C ILE A 13 -10.80 59.39 0.09
N GLU A 14 -11.11 60.42 0.86
CA GLU A 14 -11.18 60.33 2.32
C GLU A 14 -12.28 59.36 2.80
N ILE A 15 -13.45 59.37 2.14
CA ILE A 15 -14.55 58.44 2.42
C ILE A 15 -14.13 57.00 2.12
N GLU A 16 -13.51 56.73 0.97
CA GLU A 16 -13.06 55.37 0.62
C GLU A 16 -11.91 54.91 1.54
N SER A 17 -11.00 55.79 1.94
CA SER A 17 -9.96 55.48 2.93
C SER A 17 -10.57 55.02 4.25
N LYS A 18 -11.57 55.75 4.77
CA LYS A 18 -12.28 55.37 6.01
C LYS A 18 -13.01 54.02 5.89
N LYS A 19 -13.57 53.72 4.71
CA LYS A 19 -14.18 52.39 4.45
C LYS A 19 -13.13 51.28 4.44
N LEU A 20 -11.96 51.55 3.85
CA LEU A 20 -10.87 50.59 3.81
C LEU A 20 -10.32 50.31 5.22
N ASP A 21 -10.14 51.35 6.04
CA ASP A 21 -9.71 51.21 7.44
C ASP A 21 -10.69 50.35 8.26
N LYS A 22 -11.99 50.52 8.02
CA LYS A 22 -13.01 49.68 8.66
C LYS A 22 -12.88 48.21 8.24
N LYS A 23 -12.71 47.95 6.94
CA LYS A 23 -12.51 46.59 6.42
C LYS A 23 -11.24 45.94 6.98
N ILE A 24 -10.15 46.70 7.12
CA ILE A 24 -8.91 46.20 7.73
C ILE A 24 -9.16 45.77 9.18
N LYS A 25 -9.85 46.59 9.98
CA LYS A 25 -10.21 46.23 11.37
C LYS A 25 -11.08 44.98 11.44
N ASP A 26 -12.03 44.83 10.53
CA ASP A 26 -12.88 43.63 10.46
C ASP A 26 -12.06 42.37 10.12
N ILE A 27 -11.12 42.48 9.18
CA ILE A 27 -10.19 41.39 8.82
C ILE A 27 -9.30 41.02 10.01
N GLU A 28 -8.76 41.99 10.75
CA GLU A 28 -7.95 41.74 11.94
C GLU A 28 -8.74 41.00 13.03
N LYS A 29 -10.01 41.36 13.21
CA LYS A 29 -10.91 40.68 14.15
C LYS A 29 -11.16 39.22 13.74
N ILE A 30 -11.41 38.97 12.46
CA ILE A 30 -11.59 37.61 11.91
C ILE A 30 -10.30 36.79 12.09
N LYS A 31 -9.14 37.36 11.73
CA LYS A 31 -7.83 36.71 11.89
C LYS A 31 -7.55 36.32 13.34
N SER A 32 -7.88 37.19 14.29
CA SER A 32 -7.76 36.91 15.72
C SER A 32 -8.65 35.74 16.15
N SER A 33 -9.91 35.71 15.70
CA SER A 33 -10.84 34.61 15.99
C SER A 33 -10.33 33.28 15.44
N ILE A 34 -9.96 33.23 14.16
CA ILE A 34 -9.44 32.02 13.50
C ILE A 34 -8.18 31.51 14.23
N THR A 35 -7.28 32.41 14.61
CA THR A 35 -6.05 32.05 15.34
C THR A 35 -6.36 31.43 16.70
N LYS A 36 -7.37 31.96 17.41
CA LYS A 36 -7.81 31.41 18.70
C LYS A 36 -8.42 30.02 18.55
N ASP A 37 -9.27 29.81 17.55
CA ASP A 37 -9.92 28.54 17.29
C ASP A 37 -8.92 27.47 16.85
N LEU A 38 -7.97 27.82 15.98
CA LEU A 38 -6.87 26.93 15.59
C LEU A 38 -6.04 26.49 16.80
N LYS A 39 -5.67 27.42 17.70
CA LYS A 39 -4.93 27.08 18.93
C LYS A 39 -5.72 26.12 19.83
N LYS A 40 -7.04 26.32 19.95
CA LYS A 40 -7.93 25.44 20.71
C LYS A 40 -7.96 24.04 20.09
N ASN A 41 -8.20 23.94 18.79
CA ASN A 41 -8.31 22.66 18.08
C ASN A 41 -7.00 21.88 18.11
N VAL A 42 -5.85 22.54 17.94
CA VAL A 42 -4.53 21.89 18.05
C VAL A 42 -4.31 21.33 19.46
N LYS A 43 -4.70 22.06 20.50
CA LYS A 43 -4.60 21.59 21.90
C LYS A 43 -5.48 20.36 22.16
N GLU A 44 -6.70 20.38 21.62
CA GLU A 44 -7.64 19.26 21.74
C GLU A 44 -7.13 18.01 21.01
N LEU A 45 -6.67 18.15 19.76
CA LEU A 45 -6.09 17.05 18.98
C LEU A 45 -4.90 16.41 19.70
N LYS A 46 -3.97 17.22 20.22
CA LYS A 46 -2.82 16.70 21.00
C LYS A 46 -3.26 15.94 22.24
N THR A 47 -4.29 16.43 22.92
CA THR A 47 -4.82 15.79 24.13
C THR A 47 -5.49 14.45 23.81
N ASN A 48 -6.29 14.40 22.74
CA ASN A 48 -6.95 13.17 22.30
C ASN A 48 -5.94 12.13 21.80
N GLN A 49 -4.92 12.55 21.06
CA GLN A 49 -3.85 11.67 20.60
C GLN A 49 -3.05 11.11 21.79
N LEU A 50 -2.74 11.93 22.80
CA LEU A 50 -2.06 11.47 24.02
C LEU A 50 -2.89 10.42 24.78
N LYS A 51 -4.21 10.64 24.93
CA LYS A 51 -5.11 9.66 25.56
C LYS A 51 -5.12 8.33 24.81
N LYS A 52 -5.18 8.37 23.47
CA LYS A 52 -5.14 7.15 22.64
C LYS A 52 -3.84 6.37 22.84
N LEU A 53 -2.70 7.07 22.82
CA LEU A 53 -1.38 6.46 23.05
C LEU A 53 -1.25 5.86 24.46
N GLN A 54 -1.84 6.49 25.47
CA GLN A 54 -1.86 5.95 26.83
C GLN A 54 -2.68 4.65 26.93
N GLU A 55 -3.83 4.58 26.26
CA GLU A 55 -4.65 3.37 26.22
C GLU A 55 -3.98 2.24 25.45
N GLU A 56 -3.37 2.54 24.30
CA GLU A 56 -2.57 1.57 23.55
C GLU A 56 -1.39 1.02 24.38
N LYS A 57 -0.67 1.90 25.09
CA LYS A 57 0.40 1.49 26.01
C LYS A 57 -0.11 0.56 27.11
N LYS A 58 -1.28 0.85 27.69
CA LYS A 58 -1.92 0.00 28.70
C LYS A 58 -2.25 -1.39 28.14
N ASN A 59 -2.87 -1.43 26.96
CA ASN A 59 -3.23 -2.68 26.28
C ASN A 59 -2.01 -3.53 25.94
N ILE A 60 -0.92 -2.92 25.44
CA ILE A 60 0.33 -3.61 25.17
C ILE A 60 0.93 -4.17 26.46
N THR A 61 0.90 -3.39 27.54
CA THR A 61 1.44 -3.81 28.85
C THR A 61 0.72 -5.05 29.38
N GLU A 62 -0.61 -5.09 29.29
CA GLU A 62 -1.39 -6.26 29.71
C GLU A 62 -1.11 -7.49 28.84
N LYS A 63 -1.04 -7.33 27.51
CA LYS A 63 -0.66 -8.44 26.61
C LYS A 63 0.73 -9.00 26.92
N VAL A 64 1.70 -8.14 27.25
CA VAL A 64 3.05 -8.58 27.63
C VAL A 64 3.03 -9.37 28.95
N LYS A 65 2.20 -8.99 29.93
CA LYS A 65 2.01 -9.76 31.16
C LYS A 65 1.41 -11.14 30.87
N GLU A 66 0.38 -11.19 30.02
CA GLU A 66 -0.26 -12.43 29.60
C GLU A 66 0.74 -13.37 28.89
N MET A 67 1.53 -12.83 27.95
CA MET A 67 2.58 -13.58 27.27
C MET A 67 3.63 -14.13 28.24
N LYS A 68 4.04 -13.34 29.24
CA LYS A 68 4.98 -13.80 30.29
C LYS A 68 4.37 -14.93 31.12
N HIS A 69 3.11 -14.81 31.51
CA HIS A 69 2.40 -15.84 32.25
C HIS A 69 2.33 -17.14 31.43
N ASN A 70 1.90 -17.06 30.17
CA ASN A 70 1.82 -18.21 29.27
C ASN A 70 3.20 -18.86 29.03
N LEU A 71 4.27 -18.06 28.97
CA LEU A 71 5.63 -18.58 28.85
C LEU A 71 6.10 -19.30 30.12
N LEU A 72 5.74 -18.81 31.31
CA LEU A 72 6.02 -19.51 32.57
C LEU A 72 5.26 -20.84 32.65
N SER A 73 3.95 -20.82 32.36
CA SER A 73 3.13 -22.04 32.36
C SER A 73 3.62 -23.08 31.34
N ALA A 74 4.09 -22.64 30.16
CA ALA A 74 4.68 -23.54 29.17
C ALA A 74 6.05 -24.11 29.60
N LYS A 75 6.84 -23.36 30.38
CA LYS A 75 8.09 -23.86 30.97
C LYS A 75 7.84 -24.87 32.08
N GLU A 76 6.83 -24.64 32.92
CA GLU A 76 6.42 -25.57 33.97
C GLU A 76 5.86 -26.87 33.37
N ALA A 77 5.03 -26.79 32.33
CA ALA A 77 4.51 -27.96 31.61
C ALA A 77 5.61 -28.79 30.93
N ASN A 78 6.69 -28.16 30.45
CA ASN A 78 7.86 -28.86 29.90
C ASN A 78 8.74 -29.47 30.99
N ALA A 79 8.90 -28.79 32.14
CA ALA A 79 9.64 -29.34 33.29
C ALA A 79 8.96 -30.60 33.88
N SER A 80 7.63 -30.71 33.79
CA SER A 80 6.87 -31.91 34.17
C SER A 80 6.92 -33.06 33.14
N GLN A 81 7.46 -32.84 31.94
CA GLN A 81 7.66 -33.88 30.93
C GLN A 81 9.11 -34.42 30.87
N ASP A 82 10.05 -33.77 31.56
CA ASP A 82 11.48 -34.17 31.57
C ASP A 82 11.83 -35.24 32.63
N GLU A 83 10.89 -35.68 33.47
CA GLU A 83 11.11 -36.84 34.37
C GLU A 83 10.88 -38.20 33.70
N ASN A 84 10.40 -38.26 32.45
CA ASN A 84 9.96 -39.53 31.84
C ASN A 84 10.51 -39.86 30.44
N LYS A 85 11.73 -39.41 30.10
CA LYS A 85 12.46 -39.92 28.92
C LYS A 85 13.97 -40.06 29.15
N LYS A 86 14.36 -41.12 29.88
CA LYS A 86 15.68 -41.75 29.67
C LYS A 86 15.51 -42.91 28.68
N ASN A 87 16.42 -42.97 27.72
CA ASN A 87 16.56 -43.96 26.63
C ASN A 87 15.68 -43.74 25.38
N THR A 88 16.17 -42.91 24.46
CA THR A 88 16.43 -43.41 23.10
C THR A 88 17.46 -42.51 22.40
N LYS A 89 18.57 -43.10 21.97
CA LYS A 89 19.55 -42.47 21.06
C LYS A 89 18.84 -42.18 19.74
N ILE A 90 18.87 -40.92 19.30
CA ILE A 90 18.39 -40.53 17.97
C ILE A 90 19.56 -40.66 17.00
N GLU A 91 19.44 -41.64 16.10
CA GLU A 91 20.16 -41.64 14.83
C GLU A 91 19.75 -40.39 14.02
N ASN A 92 20.74 -39.61 13.61
CA ASN A 92 20.57 -38.52 12.66
C ASN A 92 20.20 -39.11 11.29
N ASN A 93 18.90 -39.24 11.03
CA ASN A 93 18.38 -39.38 9.68
C ASN A 93 17.72 -38.06 9.28
N SER A 94 18.29 -37.42 8.26
CA SER A 94 17.78 -36.19 7.65
C SER A 94 16.48 -36.46 6.90
N ASN A 95 15.38 -36.62 7.63
CA ASN A 95 14.04 -36.57 7.04
C ASN A 95 13.69 -35.10 6.76
N LYS A 96 14.08 -34.60 5.58
CA LYS A 96 13.45 -33.40 5.03
C LYS A 96 11.95 -33.69 4.95
N LYS A 97 11.14 -32.90 5.69
CA LYS A 97 9.68 -32.94 5.58
C LYS A 97 9.30 -32.86 4.08
N PRO A 98 8.33 -33.65 3.59
CA PRO A 98 7.92 -33.58 2.20
C PRO A 98 7.57 -32.14 1.82
N ILE A 99 8.07 -31.67 0.68
CA ILE A 99 7.72 -30.34 0.16
C ILE A 99 6.21 -30.34 -0.10
N ASP A 100 5.49 -29.47 0.59
CA ASP A 100 4.06 -29.28 0.36
C ASP A 100 3.85 -28.63 -1.01
N LYS A 101 3.33 -29.45 -1.95
CA LYS A 101 3.02 -29.01 -3.31
C LYS A 101 1.76 -28.14 -3.37
N THR A 102 0.94 -28.12 -2.31
CA THR A 102 -0.32 -27.36 -2.26
C THR A 102 -0.04 -25.87 -2.33
N ALA A 103 0.88 -25.37 -1.49
CA ALA A 103 1.28 -23.97 -1.52
C ALA A 103 1.78 -23.56 -2.92
N LYS A 104 2.66 -24.36 -3.53
CA LYS A 104 3.16 -24.10 -4.90
C LYS A 104 2.02 -24.04 -5.92
N LYS A 105 1.09 -25.00 -5.89
CA LYS A 105 -0.06 -25.04 -6.80
C LYS A 105 -0.91 -23.78 -6.65
N ILE A 106 -1.23 -23.37 -5.43
CA ILE A 106 -2.04 -22.17 -5.14
C ILE A 106 -1.31 -20.90 -5.60
N MET A 107 -0.01 -20.76 -5.31
CA MET A 107 0.76 -19.58 -5.71
C MET A 107 0.85 -19.47 -7.24
N ASN A 108 1.11 -20.57 -7.94
CA ASN A 108 1.14 -20.60 -9.40
C ASN A 108 -0.22 -20.22 -9.99
N MET A 109 -1.32 -20.75 -9.45
CA MET A 109 -2.67 -20.42 -9.87
C MET A 109 -2.97 -18.92 -9.65
N MET A 110 -2.62 -18.38 -8.49
CA MET A 110 -2.83 -16.95 -8.18
C MET A 110 -1.97 -16.01 -9.03
N ALA A 111 -0.73 -16.39 -9.36
CA ALA A 111 0.11 -15.62 -10.27
C ALA A 111 -0.47 -15.61 -11.70
N LEU A 112 -0.95 -16.77 -12.17
CA LEU A 112 -1.62 -16.88 -13.47
C LEU A 112 -2.95 -16.11 -13.50
N TYR A 113 -3.70 -16.14 -12.39
CA TYR A 113 -4.89 -15.33 -12.20
C TYR A 113 -4.61 -13.85 -12.38
N ASN A 114 -3.63 -13.32 -11.66
CA ASN A 114 -3.29 -11.91 -11.74
C ASN A 114 -2.95 -11.53 -13.18
N LYS A 115 -2.06 -12.28 -13.87
CA LYS A 115 -1.74 -12.01 -15.28
C LYS A 115 -2.99 -11.97 -16.18
N ASN A 116 -3.90 -12.93 -16.04
CA ASN A 116 -5.11 -12.97 -16.85
C ASN A 116 -6.08 -11.83 -16.51
N ALA A 117 -6.25 -11.50 -15.23
CA ALA A 117 -7.08 -10.39 -14.78
C ALA A 117 -6.50 -9.04 -15.24
N ASN A 118 -5.19 -8.86 -15.15
CA ASN A 118 -4.49 -7.67 -15.62
C ASN A 118 -4.63 -7.51 -17.13
N LYS A 119 -4.49 -8.59 -17.91
CA LYS A 119 -4.71 -8.55 -19.35
C LYS A 119 -6.11 -8.01 -19.69
N LYS A 120 -7.16 -8.57 -19.07
CA LYS A 120 -8.54 -8.12 -19.29
C LYS A 120 -8.78 -6.69 -18.81
N LEU A 121 -8.20 -6.31 -17.67
CA LEU A 121 -8.25 -4.93 -17.18
C LEU A 121 -7.59 -3.97 -18.19
N ILE A 122 -6.40 -4.31 -18.70
CA ILE A 122 -5.68 -3.54 -19.70
C ILE A 122 -6.53 -3.34 -20.97
N GLU A 123 -7.19 -4.39 -21.46
CA GLU A 123 -8.11 -4.31 -22.60
C GLU A 123 -9.23 -3.29 -22.37
N ILE A 124 -9.76 -3.20 -21.13
CA ILE A 124 -10.77 -2.19 -20.76
C ILE A 124 -10.14 -0.81 -20.65
N LEU A 125 -9.01 -0.66 -19.95
CA LEU A 125 -8.35 0.64 -19.74
C LEU A 125 -7.99 1.32 -21.07
N GLN A 126 -7.65 0.55 -22.10
CA GLN A 126 -7.40 1.07 -23.46
C GLN A 126 -8.64 1.70 -24.12
N THR A 127 -9.84 1.42 -23.62
CA THR A 127 -11.10 2.02 -24.11
C THR A 127 -11.58 3.21 -23.29
N VAL A 128 -10.97 3.43 -22.11
CA VAL A 128 -11.31 4.54 -21.21
C VAL A 128 -10.67 5.82 -21.73
N LYS A 129 -11.40 6.93 -21.68
CA LYS A 129 -10.86 8.24 -22.05
C LYS A 129 -9.75 8.67 -21.10
N ASP A 130 -8.73 9.37 -21.61
CA ASP A 130 -7.61 9.86 -20.78
C ASP A 130 -8.08 10.76 -19.61
N GLU A 131 -9.11 11.57 -19.84
CA GLU A 131 -9.71 12.42 -18.80
C GLU A 131 -10.28 11.60 -17.63
N ASP A 132 -10.89 10.45 -17.92
CA ASP A 132 -11.49 9.56 -16.91
C ASP A 132 -10.42 8.72 -16.20
N LEU A 133 -9.36 8.29 -16.92
CA LEU A 133 -8.22 7.59 -16.33
C LEU A 133 -7.55 8.41 -15.22
N LYS A 134 -7.43 9.73 -15.44
CA LYS A 134 -6.74 10.67 -14.54
C LYS A 134 -7.70 11.42 -13.61
N LYS A 135 -9.02 11.25 -13.77
CA LYS A 135 -10.04 11.90 -12.96
C LYS A 135 -9.85 11.60 -11.47
N GLU A 136 -9.82 12.65 -10.66
CA GLU A 136 -9.78 12.49 -9.21
C GLU A 136 -11.10 11.92 -8.68
N THR A 137 -10.94 11.01 -7.73
CA THR A 137 -11.99 10.28 -7.02
C THR A 137 -11.61 10.23 -5.53
N ASN A 138 -12.48 9.62 -4.74
CA ASN A 138 -12.21 9.37 -3.32
C ASN A 138 -11.38 8.10 -3.05
N ALA A 139 -10.89 7.43 -4.10
CA ALA A 139 -9.94 6.33 -4.00
C ALA A 139 -8.66 6.75 -3.27
N TYR A 140 -7.95 5.81 -2.65
CA TYR A 140 -6.73 6.11 -1.88
C TYR A 140 -5.68 6.76 -2.78
N PHE A 141 -5.46 6.17 -3.97
CA PHE A 141 -4.54 6.66 -5.00
C PHE A 141 -5.19 7.64 -5.99
N LYS A 142 -6.34 8.21 -5.61
CA LYS A 142 -7.08 9.29 -6.30
C LYS A 142 -7.68 8.94 -7.65
N SER A 143 -7.06 8.13 -8.50
CA SER A 143 -7.57 7.86 -9.86
C SER A 143 -7.31 6.42 -10.29
N ILE A 144 -7.92 6.02 -11.42
CA ILE A 144 -7.64 4.74 -12.06
C ILE A 144 -6.15 4.66 -12.42
N HIS A 145 -5.61 5.72 -13.01
CA HIS A 145 -4.20 5.82 -13.36
C HIS A 145 -3.31 5.71 -12.12
N GLY A 146 -3.60 6.45 -11.05
CA GLY A 146 -2.84 6.40 -9.81
C GLY A 146 -2.88 5.03 -9.14
N THR A 147 -4.03 4.36 -9.17
CA THR A 147 -4.20 3.02 -8.59
C THR A 147 -3.47 1.96 -9.42
N PHE A 148 -3.58 1.99 -10.75
CA PHE A 148 -2.86 1.07 -11.63
C PHE A 148 -1.34 1.22 -11.52
N MET A 149 -0.88 2.47 -11.39
CA MET A 149 0.52 2.79 -11.11
C MET A 149 0.99 2.19 -9.78
N HIS A 150 0.22 2.35 -8.70
CA HIS A 150 0.53 1.79 -7.38
C HIS A 150 0.66 0.27 -7.39
N ILE A 151 -0.25 -0.42 -8.10
CA ILE A 151 -0.17 -1.87 -8.28
C ILE A 151 1.20 -2.26 -8.87
N ILE A 152 1.63 -1.60 -9.96
CA ILE A 152 2.92 -1.86 -10.61
C ILE A 152 4.09 -1.59 -9.65
N GLN A 153 4.03 -0.50 -8.85
CA GLN A 153 5.07 -0.16 -7.89
C GLN A 153 5.21 -1.24 -6.79
N CYS A 154 4.11 -1.70 -6.21
CA CYS A 154 4.16 -2.77 -5.20
C CYS A 154 4.71 -4.08 -5.77
N ASP A 155 4.22 -4.49 -6.94
CA ASP A 155 4.69 -5.71 -7.58
C ASP A 155 6.20 -5.66 -7.85
N MET A 156 6.72 -4.54 -8.38
CA MET A 156 8.16 -4.37 -8.58
C MET A 156 8.94 -4.47 -7.26
N TYR A 157 8.48 -3.77 -6.22
CA TYR A 157 9.15 -3.73 -4.93
C TYR A 157 9.20 -5.12 -4.26
N PHE A 158 8.07 -5.79 -4.15
CA PHE A 158 7.99 -7.08 -3.48
C PHE A 158 8.63 -8.20 -4.28
N PHE A 159 8.46 -8.23 -5.61
CA PHE A 159 9.11 -9.27 -6.42
C PHE A 159 10.60 -9.06 -6.61
N LYS A 160 11.12 -7.85 -6.45
CA LYS A 160 12.57 -7.62 -6.25
C LYS A 160 13.07 -8.38 -5.02
N GLU A 161 12.36 -8.28 -3.90
CA GLU A 161 12.69 -8.99 -2.67
C GLU A 161 12.49 -10.51 -2.78
N TYR A 162 11.45 -10.95 -3.47
CA TYR A 162 11.13 -12.39 -3.61
C TYR A 162 12.00 -13.09 -4.65
N ARG A 163 12.71 -12.33 -5.50
CA ARG A 163 13.62 -12.87 -6.51
C ARG A 163 14.67 -13.82 -5.94
N LYS A 164 15.12 -13.58 -4.69
CA LYS A 164 16.11 -14.44 -3.99
C LYS A 164 15.58 -15.83 -3.63
N TYR A 165 14.26 -16.04 -3.68
CA TYR A 165 13.64 -17.34 -3.41
C TYR A 165 13.57 -18.23 -4.66
N SER A 166 13.70 -17.64 -5.85
CA SER A 166 13.69 -18.33 -7.13
C SER A 166 14.98 -19.12 -7.33
N ASN A 167 14.87 -20.38 -7.78
CA ASN A 167 16.00 -21.20 -8.18
C ASN A 167 16.50 -20.92 -9.62
N LYS A 168 15.82 -20.04 -10.37
CA LYS A 168 16.16 -19.74 -11.76
C LYS A 168 17.29 -18.72 -11.81
N LYS A 169 18.35 -19.02 -12.58
CA LYS A 169 19.54 -18.16 -12.70
C LYS A 169 19.28 -16.86 -13.44
N LYS A 170 18.46 -16.89 -14.49
CA LYS A 170 18.12 -15.73 -15.33
C LYS A 170 16.63 -15.73 -15.62
N ILE A 171 15.99 -14.58 -15.48
CA ILE A 171 14.60 -14.36 -15.88
C ILE A 171 14.61 -13.22 -16.91
N GLU A 172 13.91 -13.42 -18.02
CA GLU A 172 13.78 -12.39 -19.05
C GLU A 172 13.08 -11.16 -18.48
N ASN A 173 13.55 -9.95 -18.85
CA ASN A 173 13.04 -8.66 -18.38
C ASN A 173 13.11 -8.44 -16.85
N GLU A 174 13.87 -9.24 -16.08
CA GLU A 174 13.94 -9.08 -14.61
C GLU A 174 14.54 -7.75 -14.15
N ASN A 175 15.21 -7.01 -15.05
CA ASN A 175 15.74 -5.67 -14.78
C ASN A 175 14.64 -4.64 -14.45
N ILE A 176 13.40 -4.88 -14.86
CA ILE A 176 12.23 -4.03 -14.54
C ILE A 176 12.01 -3.93 -13.02
N LEU A 177 12.39 -4.96 -12.25
CA LEU A 177 12.31 -4.92 -10.78
C LEU A 177 13.18 -3.83 -10.14
N ASN A 178 14.09 -3.22 -10.90
CA ASN A 178 14.96 -2.14 -10.45
C ASN A 178 14.48 -0.75 -10.89
N TYR A 179 13.25 -0.62 -11.41
CA TYR A 179 12.73 0.66 -11.90
C TYR A 179 12.16 1.59 -10.81
N LEU A 180 12.32 1.23 -9.54
CA LEU A 180 11.92 2.05 -8.40
C LEU A 180 13.12 2.62 -7.64
N ASN A 181 13.00 3.89 -7.25
CA ASN A 181 13.84 4.57 -6.27
C ASN A 181 13.48 4.12 -4.84
N GLU A 182 14.33 4.51 -3.87
CA GLU A 182 14.09 4.23 -2.45
C GLU A 182 12.84 4.94 -1.89
N ASP A 183 12.44 6.06 -2.50
CA ASP A 183 11.23 6.82 -2.14
C ASP A 183 9.95 6.29 -2.81
N PHE A 184 10.02 5.11 -3.43
CA PHE A 184 8.92 4.44 -4.12
C PHE A 184 8.47 5.10 -5.44
N THR A 185 9.20 6.10 -5.94
CA THR A 185 8.96 6.69 -7.28
C THR A 185 9.67 5.89 -8.38
N PHE A 186 9.22 6.02 -9.64
CA PHE A 186 9.95 5.42 -10.76
C PHE A 186 11.24 6.19 -11.07
N ASN A 187 12.29 5.46 -11.43
CA ASN A 187 13.56 6.03 -11.89
C ASN A 187 13.64 6.15 -13.43
N ILE A 188 12.52 5.91 -14.10
CA ILE A 188 12.32 6.08 -15.54
C ILE A 188 11.00 6.79 -15.80
N SER A 189 10.89 7.51 -16.90
CA SER A 189 9.66 8.19 -17.32
C SER A 189 8.67 7.20 -17.94
N ILE A 190 7.88 6.53 -17.11
CA ILE A 190 6.81 5.59 -17.54
C ILE A 190 5.43 5.93 -16.99
N ASN A 191 5.35 6.92 -16.11
CA ASN A 191 4.13 7.32 -15.40
C ASN A 191 3.32 8.40 -16.11
N GLU A 192 3.77 8.88 -17.28
CA GLU A 192 3.09 9.97 -18.00
C GLU A 192 1.96 9.47 -18.91
N ASP A 193 2.04 8.23 -19.38
CA ASP A 193 1.09 7.65 -20.31
C ASP A 193 0.74 6.19 -20.01
N LEU A 194 -0.51 5.82 -20.30
CA LEU A 194 -1.04 4.49 -20.04
C LEU A 194 -0.30 3.40 -20.84
N LYS A 195 0.18 3.69 -22.05
CA LYS A 195 0.82 2.70 -22.91
C LYS A 195 2.15 2.23 -22.32
N SER A 196 2.94 3.13 -21.75
CA SER A 196 4.16 2.80 -21.02
C SER A 196 3.89 1.93 -19.80
N LEU A 197 2.86 2.27 -19.01
CA LEU A 197 2.43 1.44 -17.86
C LEU A 197 1.97 0.03 -18.29
N ILE A 198 1.23 -0.09 -19.40
CA ILE A 198 0.78 -1.37 -19.95
C ILE A 198 1.95 -2.25 -20.39
N ASP A 199 2.93 -1.69 -21.10
CA ASP A 199 4.13 -2.43 -21.54
C ASP A 199 4.89 -2.99 -20.35
N ILE A 200 5.09 -2.15 -19.32
CA ILE A 200 5.74 -2.56 -18.07
C ILE A 200 4.93 -3.62 -17.34
N ARG A 201 3.62 -3.45 -17.17
CA ARG A 201 2.76 -4.43 -16.50
C ARG A 201 2.83 -5.79 -17.20
N THR A 202 2.77 -5.80 -18.52
CA THR A 202 2.77 -7.04 -19.32
C THR A 202 4.05 -7.83 -19.10
N LYS A 203 5.21 -7.16 -19.12
CA LYS A 203 6.51 -7.79 -18.87
C LYS A 203 6.67 -8.21 -17.41
N LEU A 204 6.18 -7.40 -16.48
CA LEU A 204 6.23 -7.68 -15.05
C LEU A 204 5.42 -8.92 -14.68
N ASP A 205 4.23 -9.11 -15.28
CA ASP A 205 3.44 -10.33 -15.11
C ASP A 205 4.23 -11.61 -15.48
N ASP A 206 5.02 -11.57 -16.55
CA ASP A 206 5.88 -12.69 -16.96
C ASP A 206 7.02 -12.94 -15.98
N VAL A 207 7.64 -11.87 -15.47
CA VAL A 207 8.69 -11.94 -14.44
C VAL A 207 8.13 -12.57 -13.16
N ILE A 208 6.96 -12.12 -12.70
CA ILE A 208 6.26 -12.63 -11.52
C ILE A 208 6.00 -14.13 -11.66
N ILE A 209 5.39 -14.56 -12.77
CA ILE A 209 5.12 -15.97 -13.03
C ILE A 209 6.40 -16.79 -13.05
N ALA A 210 7.46 -16.29 -13.69
CA ALA A 210 8.75 -16.97 -13.73
C ALA A 210 9.37 -17.13 -12.34
N ILE A 211 9.30 -16.10 -11.49
CA ILE A 211 9.76 -16.16 -10.09
C ILE A 211 8.94 -17.22 -9.34
N VAL A 212 7.62 -17.09 -9.31
CA VAL A 212 6.73 -17.97 -8.52
C VAL A 212 6.88 -19.43 -8.93
N ASN A 213 6.91 -19.74 -10.23
CA ASN A 213 7.07 -21.12 -10.73
C ASN A 213 8.39 -21.77 -10.33
N SER A 214 9.44 -20.96 -10.15
CA SER A 214 10.80 -21.40 -9.84
C SER A 214 11.10 -21.47 -8.34
N ILE A 215 10.14 -21.22 -7.47
CA ILE A 215 10.29 -21.47 -6.03
C ILE A 215 9.98 -22.94 -5.74
N ASP A 216 10.90 -23.64 -5.07
CA ASP A 216 10.74 -25.06 -4.74
C ASP A 216 9.92 -25.27 -3.47
N ASP A 217 10.26 -24.56 -2.40
CA ASP A 217 9.60 -24.68 -1.10
C ASP A 217 9.09 -23.31 -0.64
N PHE A 218 7.78 -23.22 -0.49
CA PHE A 218 7.08 -22.03 -0.04
C PHE A 218 6.87 -21.97 1.49
N ASN A 219 7.16 -23.05 2.23
CA ASN A 219 6.99 -23.11 3.69
C ASN A 219 8.20 -22.59 4.47
N ILE A 220 9.30 -22.30 3.78
CA ILE A 220 10.48 -21.69 4.38
C ILE A 220 10.11 -20.30 4.91
N SER A 221 10.38 -20.07 6.19
CA SER A 221 10.15 -18.77 6.83
C SER A 221 11.30 -17.82 6.53
N GLU A 222 10.97 -16.70 5.91
CA GLU A 222 11.91 -15.68 5.48
C GLU A 222 11.66 -14.37 6.24
N LYS A 223 12.68 -13.53 6.31
CA LYS A 223 12.56 -12.16 6.81
C LYS A 223 12.46 -11.20 5.64
N VAL A 224 11.43 -10.34 5.67
CA VAL A 224 11.27 -9.22 4.74
C VAL A 224 11.25 -7.94 5.55
N ILE A 225 12.02 -6.95 5.09
CA ILE A 225 12.03 -5.61 5.66
C ILE A 225 11.03 -4.80 4.87
N VAL A 226 10.06 -4.21 5.56
CA VAL A 226 9.09 -3.27 5.00
C VAL A 226 9.23 -1.94 5.75
N PRO A 227 8.70 -0.83 5.23
CA PRO A 227 8.75 0.44 5.95
C PRO A 227 8.23 0.28 7.39
N ASN A 228 9.10 0.57 8.37
CA ASN A 228 8.82 0.52 9.81
C ASN A 228 8.67 -0.87 10.46
N ALA A 229 8.91 -1.98 9.75
CA ALA A 229 8.81 -3.31 10.35
C ALA A 229 9.71 -4.38 9.71
N VAL A 230 10.06 -5.39 10.50
CA VAL A 230 10.66 -6.63 10.01
C VAL A 230 9.63 -7.75 10.18
N ILE A 231 9.17 -8.29 9.06
CA ILE A 231 8.18 -9.36 9.03
C ILE A 231 8.89 -10.69 8.83
N LYS A 232 8.62 -11.67 9.71
CA LYS A 232 9.07 -13.06 9.55
C LYS A 232 7.88 -13.97 9.29
N LYS A 233 7.76 -14.48 8.06
CA LYS A 233 6.65 -15.36 7.64
C LYS A 233 7.13 -16.37 6.59
N PRO A 234 6.41 -17.49 6.40
CA PRO A 234 6.64 -18.38 5.27
C PRO A 234 6.52 -17.66 3.93
N ARG A 235 7.30 -18.07 2.93
CA ARG A 235 7.26 -17.49 1.57
C ARG A 235 5.85 -17.49 0.97
N TYR A 236 5.04 -18.54 1.17
CA TYR A 236 3.65 -18.54 0.68
C TYR A 236 2.85 -17.36 1.22
N HIS A 237 3.05 -16.98 2.49
CA HIS A 237 2.28 -15.93 3.14
C HIS A 237 2.65 -14.58 2.54
N LEU A 238 3.95 -14.34 2.37
CA LEU A 238 4.50 -13.12 1.80
C LEU A 238 4.04 -12.94 0.35
N ILE A 239 4.19 -13.98 -0.47
CA ILE A 239 3.80 -13.94 -1.88
C ILE A 239 2.28 -13.86 -2.05
N MET A 240 1.51 -14.58 -1.23
CA MET A 240 0.04 -14.48 -1.26
C MET A 240 -0.45 -13.07 -0.89
N HIS A 241 0.22 -12.40 0.06
CA HIS A 241 -0.11 -11.02 0.40
C HIS A 241 -0.03 -10.13 -0.85
N GLU A 242 1.07 -10.19 -1.60
CA GLU A 242 1.22 -9.36 -2.80
C GLU A 242 0.24 -9.77 -3.91
N LEU A 243 0.08 -11.06 -4.16
CA LEU A 243 -0.87 -11.53 -5.18
C LEU A 243 -2.33 -11.13 -4.84
N ASN A 244 -2.68 -11.07 -3.55
CA ASN A 244 -3.99 -10.61 -3.09
C ASN A 244 -4.11 -9.08 -3.06
N HIS A 245 -3.03 -8.34 -2.80
CA HIS A 245 -2.97 -6.88 -2.87
C HIS A 245 -3.36 -6.38 -4.28
N ASP A 246 -2.84 -7.06 -5.30
CA ASP A 246 -3.26 -6.93 -6.70
C ASP A 246 -4.79 -7.03 -6.88
N THR A 247 -5.41 -8.02 -6.25
CA THR A 247 -6.86 -8.24 -6.33
C THR A 247 -7.65 -7.13 -5.64
N HIS A 248 -7.15 -6.67 -4.48
CA HIS A 248 -7.76 -5.57 -3.72
C HIS A 248 -7.80 -4.27 -4.54
N HIS A 249 -6.68 -3.84 -5.11
CA HIS A 249 -6.62 -2.58 -5.87
C HIS A 249 -7.27 -2.70 -7.26
N ARG A 250 -7.26 -3.88 -7.87
CA ARG A 250 -8.12 -4.13 -9.03
C ARG A 250 -9.61 -4.00 -8.68
N GLY A 251 -10.04 -4.37 -7.48
CA GLY A 251 -11.40 -4.12 -7.00
C GLY A 251 -11.72 -2.62 -6.87
N GLU A 252 -10.75 -1.82 -6.40
CA GLU A 252 -10.85 -0.35 -6.35
C GLU A 252 -11.02 0.25 -7.76
N ILE A 253 -10.25 -0.23 -8.75
CA ILE A 253 -10.40 0.18 -10.15
C ILE A 253 -11.78 -0.20 -10.72
N SER A 254 -12.29 -1.39 -10.40
CA SER A 254 -13.58 -1.89 -10.87
C SER A 254 -14.71 -0.93 -10.49
N VAL A 255 -14.75 -0.51 -9.23
CA VAL A 255 -15.75 0.44 -8.73
C VAL A 255 -15.62 1.82 -9.39
N MET A 256 -14.40 2.30 -9.64
CA MET A 256 -14.19 3.56 -10.36
C MET A 256 -14.71 3.48 -11.81
N LEU A 257 -14.45 2.37 -12.50
CA LEU A 257 -14.96 2.14 -13.85
C LEU A 257 -16.51 2.13 -13.88
N ASP A 258 -17.14 1.45 -12.92
CA ASP A 258 -18.61 1.42 -12.79
C ASP A 258 -19.19 2.82 -12.59
N GLN A 259 -18.59 3.62 -11.70
CA GLN A 259 -19.01 5.00 -11.43
C GLN A 259 -18.89 5.91 -12.66
N MET A 260 -17.97 5.59 -13.57
CA MET A 260 -17.76 6.32 -14.82
C MET A 260 -18.54 5.73 -16.01
N GLY A 261 -19.27 4.63 -15.79
CA GLY A 261 -20.10 3.98 -16.81
C GLY A 261 -19.36 3.01 -17.74
N TYR A 262 -18.12 2.61 -17.41
CA TYR A 262 -17.37 1.62 -18.16
C TYR A 262 -17.66 0.22 -17.63
N LYS A 263 -18.27 -0.63 -18.45
CA LYS A 263 -18.52 -2.04 -18.10
C LYS A 263 -17.21 -2.77 -17.91
N ASN A 264 -17.11 -3.53 -16.82
CA ASN A 264 -15.92 -4.32 -16.51
C ASN A 264 -16.30 -5.65 -15.85
N ASP A 265 -15.61 -6.72 -16.24
CA ASP A 265 -15.62 -8.03 -15.58
C ASP A 265 -14.33 -8.77 -15.92
N TYR A 266 -13.34 -8.65 -15.04
CA TYR A 266 -11.99 -9.19 -15.27
C TYR A 266 -11.47 -10.08 -14.13
N SER A 267 -12.21 -10.23 -13.02
CA SER A 267 -11.72 -10.84 -11.77
C SER A 267 -12.15 -12.30 -11.57
N ASN A 268 -12.68 -12.96 -12.60
CA ASN A 268 -13.18 -14.34 -12.46
C ASN A 268 -12.05 -15.40 -12.40
N LEU A 269 -11.75 -15.86 -11.19
CA LEU A 269 -10.77 -16.92 -10.91
C LEU A 269 -11.18 -18.30 -11.47
N MET A 270 -12.47 -18.60 -11.61
CA MET A 270 -12.94 -19.93 -12.04
C MET A 270 -12.61 -20.26 -13.50
N THR A 271 -12.26 -19.26 -14.30
CA THR A 271 -11.99 -19.40 -15.74
C THR A 271 -10.53 -19.66 -16.08
N ILE A 272 -9.68 -19.82 -15.08
CA ILE A 272 -8.25 -20.11 -15.28
C ILE A 272 -8.06 -21.58 -15.60
N VAL A 273 -7.37 -21.82 -16.72
CA VAL A 273 -6.96 -23.15 -17.20
C VAL A 273 -5.52 -23.43 -16.79
#